data_AF-R0H6J1-F1
#
_entry.id   AF-R0H6J1-F1
#
_cell.length_a   1.000
_cell.length_b   1.000
_cell.length_c   1.000
_cell.angle_alpha   90.00
_cell.angle_beta   90.00
_cell.angle_gamma   90.00
#
_symmetry.space_group_name_H-M   'P 1'
#
loop_
_entity.id
_entity.type
_entity.pdbx_description
1 polymer ?
#
loop_
_entity_poly.entity_id
_entity_poly.type
_entity_poly.pdbx_seq_one_letter_code
_entity_poly.pdbx_strand_id
1 'polypeptide(L)'
;MVEKSLDFVKDPIDVPEDKPEEDDCGVRLFKRCATGIIFDHVDEIKGPKKRPNLRPESGVEGNSKEFKKRINSIVVDGSDILTSASEAAKKASARLEAKEAAAKAKAKKEEERIAELKKVRGEQWLPSVARIMKKEMKREKYARY
;
A
#
# COMPACT_ATOMS: atom_id res chain seq x y z
N MET A 1 48.52 27.50 8.05
CA MET A 1 47.60 28.57 7.62
C MET A 1 47.44 28.44 6.12
N VAL A 2 46.32 27.92 5.64
CA VAL A 2 45.97 27.95 4.20
C VAL A 2 44.66 28.68 4.13
N GLU A 3 44.75 29.97 3.85
CA GLU A 3 43.60 30.85 3.69
C GLU A 3 43.15 30.84 2.22
N LYS A 4 41.88 30.44 2.04
CA LYS A 4 40.88 31.04 1.14
C LYS A 4 41.27 31.19 -0.35
N SER A 5 40.79 30.26 -1.17
CA SER A 5 40.39 30.57 -2.55
C SER A 5 39.23 29.64 -2.95
N LEU A 6 38.01 30.12 -2.75
CA LEU A 6 36.80 29.56 -3.33
C LEU A 6 35.95 30.75 -3.79
N ASP A 7 36.01 31.04 -5.09
CA ASP A 7 35.16 32.04 -5.73
C ASP A 7 33.84 31.37 -6.11
N PHE A 8 32.75 31.83 -5.52
CA PHE A 8 31.39 31.41 -5.90
C PHE A 8 30.87 32.36 -6.98
N VAL A 9 30.82 31.89 -8.23
CA VAL A 9 30.13 32.57 -9.31
C VAL A 9 28.62 32.45 -9.06
N LYS A 10 27.98 33.56 -8.72
CA LYS A 10 26.52 33.68 -8.71
C LYS A 10 26.05 34.02 -10.11
N ASP A 11 25.90 32.99 -10.94
CA ASP A 11 25.06 33.14 -12.12
C ASP A 11 23.60 33.25 -11.66
N PRO A 12 22.79 34.14 -12.25
CA PRO A 12 21.36 34.15 -11.99
C PRO A 12 20.79 32.81 -12.44
N ILE A 13 20.31 32.00 -11.50
CA ILE A 13 19.53 30.82 -11.82
C ILE A 13 18.20 31.33 -12.35
N ASP A 14 18.04 31.33 -13.66
CA ASP A 14 16.75 31.54 -14.30
C ASP A 14 15.86 30.37 -13.88
N VAL A 15 14.99 30.61 -12.89
CA VAL A 15 13.97 29.66 -12.47
C VAL A 15 12.86 29.74 -13.52
N PRO A 16 12.70 28.72 -14.40
CA PRO A 16 11.62 28.75 -15.36
C PRO A 16 10.32 28.56 -14.59
N GLU A 17 9.44 29.54 -14.70
CA GLU A 17 8.08 29.53 -14.18
C GLU A 17 7.38 28.22 -14.59
N ASP A 18 7.02 27.40 -13.59
CA ASP A 18 6.35 26.13 -13.80
C ASP A 18 4.95 26.39 -14.34
N LYS A 19 4.78 26.33 -15.66
CA LYS A 19 3.48 26.06 -16.26
C LYS A 19 3.16 24.58 -16.02
N PRO A 20 2.05 24.25 -15.34
CA PRO A 20 1.61 22.87 -15.27
C PRO A 20 1.10 22.49 -16.66
N GLU A 21 1.92 21.77 -17.43
CA GLU A 21 1.40 21.06 -18.59
C GLU A 21 0.55 19.89 -18.07
N GLU A 22 -0.73 20.00 -18.38
CA GLU A 22 -1.80 19.09 -18.00
C GLU A 22 -1.53 17.70 -18.58
N ASP A 23 -1.76 16.69 -17.73
CA ASP A 23 -2.11 15.31 -18.06
C ASP A 23 -1.01 14.28 -18.41
N ASP A 24 0.23 14.46 -17.95
CA ASP A 24 1.19 13.35 -17.88
C ASP A 24 0.91 12.49 -16.63
N CYS A 25 0.03 11.50 -16.77
CA CYS A 25 -0.32 10.57 -15.69
C CYS A 25 0.82 9.54 -15.45
N GLY A 26 1.87 9.94 -14.73
CA GLY A 26 2.97 9.04 -14.37
C GLY A 26 4.13 9.73 -13.63
N VAL A 27 5.11 8.94 -13.20
CA VAL A 27 6.30 9.44 -12.49
C VAL A 27 7.43 9.73 -13.48
N ARG A 28 7.90 10.98 -13.46
CA ARG A 28 9.07 11.47 -14.22
C ARG A 28 10.29 11.56 -13.30
N LEU A 29 11.40 10.94 -13.66
CA LEU A 29 12.66 11.05 -12.88
C LEU A 29 13.37 12.39 -13.10
N PHE A 30 13.22 12.98 -14.30
CA PHE A 30 13.83 14.26 -14.67
C PHE A 30 12.84 15.11 -15.48
N LYS A 31 12.89 16.45 -15.32
CA LYS A 31 11.94 17.40 -15.95
C LYS A 31 11.86 17.29 -17.48
N ARG A 32 12.99 16.99 -18.16
CA ARG A 32 13.08 16.89 -19.63
C ARG A 32 13.09 15.45 -20.16
N CYS A 33 12.84 14.46 -19.32
CA CYS A 33 12.84 13.06 -19.73
C CYS A 33 11.40 12.55 -19.89
N ALA A 34 11.21 11.55 -20.74
CA ALA A 34 9.91 10.89 -20.86
C ALA A 34 9.50 10.26 -19.52
N THR A 35 8.19 10.21 -19.26
CA THR A 35 7.63 9.59 -18.06
C THR A 35 7.92 8.08 -18.09
N GLY A 36 8.79 7.63 -17.18
CA GLY A 36 9.29 6.25 -17.18
C GLY A 36 8.37 5.25 -16.50
N ILE A 37 7.52 5.73 -15.58
CA ILE A 37 6.48 4.94 -14.92
C ILE A 37 5.15 5.58 -15.30
N ILE A 38 4.48 5.01 -16.29
CA ILE A 38 3.13 5.41 -16.67
C ILE A 38 2.21 4.76 -15.63
N PHE A 39 1.39 5.56 -14.95
CA PHE A 39 0.27 4.95 -14.23
C PHE A 39 -0.65 4.43 -15.32
N ASP A 40 -0.77 3.10 -15.47
CA ASP A 40 -1.87 2.55 -16.24
C ASP A 40 -3.11 3.25 -15.72
N HIS A 41 -3.82 3.94 -16.61
CA HIS A 41 -5.21 4.28 -16.36
C HIS A 41 -5.91 2.93 -16.27
N VAL A 42 -5.81 2.28 -15.10
CA VAL A 42 -6.48 1.01 -14.77
C VAL A 42 -7.87 1.24 -15.25
N ASP A 43 -8.19 0.58 -16.36
CA ASP A 43 -9.28 0.90 -17.26
C ASP A 43 -10.32 1.64 -16.48
N GLU A 44 -10.43 2.97 -16.65
CA GLU A 44 -11.55 3.70 -16.09
C GLU A 44 -12.74 2.83 -16.47
N ILE A 45 -13.32 2.12 -15.50
CA ILE A 45 -14.37 1.17 -15.81
C ILE A 45 -15.43 2.09 -16.35
N LYS A 46 -15.55 2.17 -17.68
CA LYS A 46 -16.54 2.96 -18.39
C LYS A 46 -17.83 2.19 -18.18
N GLY A 47 -18.24 2.14 -16.91
CA GLY A 47 -19.54 1.73 -16.50
C GLY A 47 -20.53 2.57 -17.30
N PRO A 48 -21.70 2.01 -17.60
CA PRO A 48 -22.68 2.68 -18.43
C PRO A 48 -22.92 4.12 -17.93
N LYS A 49 -22.40 5.12 -18.67
CA LYS A 49 -22.57 6.55 -18.36
C LYS A 49 -24.04 6.95 -18.38
N LYS A 50 -24.85 6.17 -19.09
CA LYS A 50 -26.30 6.28 -19.13
C LYS A 50 -26.87 5.64 -17.85
N ARG A 51 -27.45 6.47 -16.98
CA ARG A 51 -28.25 5.97 -15.85
C ARG A 51 -29.28 4.98 -16.39
N PRO A 52 -29.41 3.77 -15.83
CA PRO A 52 -30.48 2.86 -16.23
C PRO A 52 -31.81 3.59 -16.05
N ASN A 53 -32.63 3.58 -17.10
CA ASN A 53 -33.95 4.21 -17.05
C ASN A 53 -34.89 3.30 -16.24
N LEU A 54 -34.76 3.33 -14.92
CA LEU A 54 -35.62 2.61 -13.97
C LEU A 54 -36.97 3.32 -13.79
N ARG A 55 -37.46 3.99 -14.83
CA ARG A 55 -38.84 4.47 -14.81
C ARG A 55 -39.74 3.24 -14.88
N PRO A 56 -40.74 3.12 -13.98
CA PRO A 56 -41.87 2.24 -14.24
C PRO A 56 -42.39 2.59 -15.63
N GLU A 57 -42.34 1.62 -16.54
CA GLU A 57 -42.89 1.74 -17.88
C GLU A 57 -44.36 2.19 -17.70
N SER A 58 -44.68 3.41 -18.16
CA SER A 58 -45.97 4.04 -17.87
C SER A 58 -47.09 3.19 -18.46
N GLY A 59 -47.74 2.39 -17.61
CA GLY A 59 -48.81 1.47 -18.00
C GLY A 59 -48.76 0.10 -17.33
N VAL A 60 -47.68 -0.26 -16.63
CA VAL A 60 -47.63 -1.54 -15.90
C VAL A 60 -48.23 -1.33 -14.51
N GLU A 61 -49.52 -1.65 -14.35
CA GLU A 61 -50.16 -1.74 -13.04
C GLU A 61 -49.31 -2.62 -12.10
N GLY A 62 -49.12 -2.17 -10.86
CA GLY A 62 -48.29 -2.86 -9.85
C GLY A 62 -48.73 -4.29 -9.52
N ASN A 63 -49.89 -4.73 -10.02
CA ASN A 63 -50.41 -6.09 -9.89
C ASN A 63 -50.35 -6.93 -11.16
N SER A 64 -49.84 -6.40 -12.28
CA SER A 64 -49.71 -7.15 -13.52
C SER A 64 -48.75 -8.33 -13.37
N LYS A 65 -48.98 -9.40 -14.15
CA LYS A 65 -48.13 -10.60 -14.14
C LYS A 65 -46.71 -10.29 -14.60
N GLU A 66 -46.55 -9.41 -15.59
CA GLU A 66 -45.25 -8.99 -16.11
C GLU A 66 -44.43 -8.23 -15.05
N PHE A 67 -45.07 -7.39 -14.23
CA PHE A 67 -44.39 -6.70 -13.12
C PHE A 67 -43.87 -7.68 -12.07
N LYS A 68 -44.71 -8.64 -11.65
CA LYS A 68 -44.30 -9.68 -10.68
C LYS A 68 -43.20 -10.57 -11.23
N LYS A 69 -43.25 -10.93 -12.51
CA LYS A 69 -42.21 -11.71 -13.19
C LYS A 69 -40.88 -10.95 -13.25
N ARG A 70 -40.91 -9.64 -13.55
CA ARG A 70 -39.73 -8.77 -13.52
C ARG A 70 -39.14 -8.67 -12.11
N ILE A 71 -39.96 -8.45 -11.08
CA ILE A 71 -39.49 -8.45 -9.68
C ILE A 71 -38.86 -9.80 -9.31
N ASN A 72 -39.55 -10.91 -9.57
CA ASN A 72 -39.04 -12.24 -9.25
C ASN A 72 -37.76 -12.59 -10.03
N SER A 73 -37.54 -12.02 -11.22
CA SER A 73 -36.28 -12.19 -11.97
C SER A 73 -35.09 -11.44 -11.38
N ILE A 74 -35.34 -10.41 -10.57
CA ILE A 74 -34.31 -9.58 -9.93
C ILE A 74 -34.10 -9.99 -8.46
N VAL A 75 -35.13 -10.53 -7.83
CA VAL A 75 -35.06 -11.01 -6.45
C VAL A 75 -34.06 -12.17 -6.36
N VAL A 76 -32.91 -11.87 -5.76
CA VAL A 76 -31.93 -12.86 -5.32
C VAL A 76 -32.42 -13.44 -4.00
N ASP A 77 -32.37 -14.76 -3.82
CA ASP A 77 -32.72 -15.39 -2.55
C ASP A 77 -31.78 -14.86 -1.46
N GLY A 78 -32.35 -14.33 -0.38
CA GLY A 78 -31.57 -13.84 0.76
C GLY A 78 -30.71 -14.95 1.38
N SER A 79 -31.13 -16.21 1.24
CA SER A 79 -30.37 -17.38 1.68
C SER A 79 -29.06 -17.54 0.90
N ASP A 80 -29.07 -17.28 -0.41
CA ASP A 80 -27.89 -17.36 -1.28
C ASP A 80 -26.88 -16.26 -0.94
N ILE A 81 -27.37 -15.07 -0.58
CA ILE A 81 -26.51 -13.96 -0.16
C ILE A 81 -25.82 -14.30 1.17
N LEU A 82 -26.58 -14.80 2.15
CA LEU A 82 -26.05 -15.15 3.47
C LEU A 82 -25.05 -16.31 3.39
N THR A 83 -25.35 -17.35 2.60
CA THR A 83 -24.45 -18.48 2.40
C THR A 83 -23.15 -18.03 1.73
N SER A 84 -23.24 -17.31 0.61
CA SER A 84 -22.07 -16.74 -0.08
C SER A 84 -21.23 -15.84 0.82
N ALA A 85 -21.86 -14.96 1.61
CA ALA A 85 -21.16 -14.10 2.56
C ALA A 85 -20.43 -14.93 3.64
N SER A 86 -21.09 -15.96 4.17
CA SER A 86 -20.50 -16.85 5.18
C SER A 86 -19.30 -17.64 4.63
N GLU A 87 -19.37 -18.10 3.38
CA GLU A 87 -18.28 -18.81 2.71
C GLU A 87 -17.09 -17.90 2.44
N ALA A 88 -17.36 -16.69 1.97
CA ALA A 88 -16.33 -15.67 1.76
C ALA A 88 -15.62 -15.32 3.08
N ALA A 89 -16.37 -15.17 4.17
CA ALA A 89 -15.82 -14.93 5.50
C ALA A 89 -14.91 -16.07 5.97
N LYS A 90 -15.37 -17.33 5.86
CA LYS A 90 -14.57 -18.53 6.19
C LYS A 90 -13.29 -18.61 5.36
N LYS A 91 -13.35 -18.28 4.07
CA LYS A 91 -12.18 -18.27 3.19
C LYS A 91 -11.18 -17.18 3.58
N ALA A 92 -11.68 -16.01 4.00
CA ALA A 92 -10.83 -14.92 4.45
C ALA A 92 -10.12 -15.25 5.78
N SER A 93 -10.85 -15.82 6.74
CA SER A 93 -10.26 -16.24 8.03
C SER A 93 -9.16 -17.29 7.83
N ALA A 94 -9.41 -18.32 7.01
CA ALA A 94 -8.41 -19.35 6.71
C ALA A 94 -7.13 -18.77 6.07
N ARG A 95 -7.26 -17.77 5.19
CA ARG A 95 -6.12 -17.08 4.58
C ARG A 95 -5.32 -16.28 5.61
N LEU A 96 -5.99 -15.65 6.57
CA LEU A 96 -5.35 -14.90 7.65
C LEU A 96 -4.58 -15.85 8.57
N GLU A 97 -5.21 -16.94 9.00
CA GLU A 97 -4.58 -17.98 9.82
C GLU A 97 -3.34 -18.58 9.14
N ALA A 98 -3.41 -18.86 7.84
CA ALA A 98 -2.26 -19.35 7.08
C ALA A 98 -1.10 -18.34 7.05
N LYS A 99 -1.39 -17.05 6.91
CA LYS A 99 -0.38 -15.98 6.95
C LYS A 99 0.23 -15.86 8.35
N GLU A 100 -0.57 -15.92 9.40
CA GLU A 100 -0.07 -15.91 10.78
C GLU A 100 0.80 -17.12 11.09
N ALA A 101 0.40 -18.31 10.66
CA ALA A 101 1.18 -19.53 10.82
C ALA A 101 2.53 -19.41 10.10
N ALA A 102 2.54 -18.90 8.87
CA ALA A 102 3.76 -18.64 8.12
C ALA A 102 4.67 -17.59 8.80
N ALA A 103 4.08 -16.51 9.35
CA ALA A 103 4.82 -15.50 10.09
C ALA A 103 5.43 -16.05 11.38
N LYS A 104 4.67 -16.84 12.15
CA LYS A 104 5.15 -17.53 13.37
C LYS A 104 6.26 -18.52 13.04
N ALA A 105 6.13 -19.30 11.97
CA ALA A 105 7.19 -20.21 11.53
C ALA A 105 8.46 -19.47 11.11
N LYS A 106 8.32 -18.34 10.42
CA LYS A 106 9.47 -17.48 10.04
C LYS A 106 10.15 -16.87 11.28
N ALA A 107 9.36 -16.41 12.25
CA ALA A 107 9.88 -15.89 13.51
C ALA A 107 10.70 -16.96 14.27
N LYS A 108 10.16 -18.18 14.41
CA LYS A 108 10.89 -19.29 15.06
C LYS A 108 12.20 -19.62 14.35
N LYS A 109 12.20 -19.69 13.02
CA LYS A 109 13.43 -19.93 12.24
C LYS A 109 14.47 -18.84 12.45
N GLU A 110 14.04 -17.58 12.54
CA GLU A 110 14.94 -16.47 12.80
C GLU A 110 15.47 -16.49 14.24
N GLU A 111 14.64 -16.84 15.23
CA GLU A 111 15.06 -17.02 16.62
C GLU A 111 16.09 -18.16 16.75
N GLU A 112 15.87 -19.29 16.08
CA GLU A 112 16.82 -20.41 16.03
C GLU A 112 18.15 -19.98 15.40
N ARG A 113 18.11 -19.25 14.28
CA ARG A 113 19.29 -18.68 13.63
C ARG A 113 20.03 -17.71 14.55
N ILE A 114 19.32 -16.86 15.28
CA ILE A 114 19.89 -15.93 16.26
C ILE A 114 20.52 -16.71 17.42
N ALA A 115 19.88 -17.78 17.90
CA ALA A 115 20.40 -18.62 18.97
C ALA A 115 21.67 -19.37 18.55
N GLU A 116 21.74 -19.89 17.33
CA GLU A 116 22.96 -20.50 16.77
C GLU A 116 24.09 -19.48 16.65
N LEU A 117 23.80 -18.28 16.12
CA LEU A 117 24.78 -17.20 16.05
C LEU A 117 25.28 -16.78 17.44
N LYS A 118 24.40 -16.73 18.44
CA LYS A 118 24.77 -16.48 19.84
C LYS A 118 25.68 -17.58 20.39
N LYS A 119 25.42 -18.86 20.08
CA LYS A 119 26.28 -19.99 20.52
C LYS A 119 27.67 -19.94 19.89
N VAL A 120 27.77 -19.65 18.59
CA VAL A 120 29.04 -19.65 17.85
C VAL A 120 29.90 -18.42 18.17
N ARG A 121 29.29 -17.26 18.40
CA ARG A 121 30.00 -15.97 18.47
C ARG A 121 29.90 -15.21 19.80
N GLY A 122 29.06 -15.68 20.74
CA GLY A 122 28.76 -14.97 22.00
C GLY A 122 27.87 -13.73 21.81
N GLU A 123 27.67 -12.93 22.87
CA GLU A 123 26.81 -11.72 22.85
C GLU A 123 27.38 -10.53 22.05
N GLN A 124 28.64 -10.60 21.61
CA GLN A 124 29.35 -9.52 20.90
C GLN A 124 29.23 -9.68 19.38
N TRP A 125 27.99 -9.73 18.85
CA TRP A 125 27.81 -10.18 17.47
C TRP A 125 28.03 -9.11 16.39
N LEU A 126 28.19 -7.83 16.73
CA LEU A 126 28.55 -6.78 15.77
C LEU A 126 29.45 -5.70 16.39
N PRO A 127 30.62 -5.38 15.79
CA PRO A 127 31.44 -4.24 16.20
C PRO A 127 30.68 -2.90 16.21
N SER A 128 29.63 -2.76 15.40
CA SER A 128 28.73 -1.60 15.43
C SER A 128 27.87 -1.57 16.70
N VAL A 129 27.26 -2.68 17.10
CA VAL A 129 26.45 -2.80 18.32
C VAL A 129 27.32 -2.60 19.56
N ALA A 130 28.51 -3.20 19.60
CA ALA A 130 29.46 -2.98 20.70
C ALA A 130 29.90 -1.51 20.82
N ARG A 131 30.04 -0.80 19.68
CA ARG A 131 30.34 0.64 19.64
C ARG A 131 29.17 1.49 20.12
N ILE A 132 27.93 1.10 19.79
CA ILE A 132 26.70 1.77 20.23
C ILE A 132 26.53 1.59 21.75
N MET A 133 26.60 0.35 22.26
CA MET A 133 26.52 0.08 23.70
C MET A 133 27.58 0.83 24.51
N LYS A 134 28.83 0.88 24.04
CA LYS A 134 29.89 1.68 24.69
C LYS A 134 29.58 3.19 24.68
N LYS A 135 28.93 3.71 23.63
CA LYS A 135 28.51 5.12 23.57
C LYS A 135 27.35 5.41 24.52
N GLU A 136 26.38 4.51 24.62
CA GLU A 136 25.23 4.63 25.54
C GLU A 136 25.68 4.56 27.00
N MET A 137 26.50 3.57 27.35
CA MET A 137 27.10 3.44 28.69
C MET A 137 27.93 4.68 29.08
N LYS A 138 28.67 5.27 28.11
CA LYS A 138 29.36 6.54 28.35
C LYS A 138 28.37 7.68 28.58
N ARG A 139 27.34 7.81 27.74
CA ARG A 139 26.30 8.85 27.89
C ARG A 139 25.60 8.77 29.24
N GLU A 140 25.18 7.59 29.69
CA GLU A 140 24.59 7.40 31.02
C GLU A 140 25.57 7.77 32.15
N LYS A 141 26.84 7.40 32.01
CA LYS A 141 27.87 7.75 32.99
C LYS A 141 28.04 9.27 33.11
N TYR A 142 28.00 10.00 31.99
CA TYR A 142 28.13 11.46 31.96
C TYR A 142 26.82 12.21 32.19
N ALA A 143 25.66 11.55 32.15
CA ALA A 143 24.36 12.14 32.46
C ALA A 143 24.01 12.06 33.96
N ARG A 144 24.77 11.29 34.75
CA ARG A 144 24.65 11.21 36.22
C ARG A 144 25.60 12.16 36.98
N TYR A 145 26.40 12.93 36.26
CA TYR A 145 27.19 14.06 36.79
C TYR A 145 26.63 15.36 36.22
#